data_AF-A0A3P3Z7L6-F1
#
_entry.id   AF-A0A3P3Z7L6-F1
#
_cell.length_a   1.000
_cell.length_b   1.000
_cell.length_c   1.000
_cell.angle_alpha   90.00
_cell.angle_beta   90.00
_cell.angle_gamma   90.00
#
_symmetry.space_group_name_H-M   'P 1'
#
loop_
_entity.id
_entity.type
_entity.pdbx_description
1 polymer ?
#
loop_
_entity_poly.entity_id
_entity_poly.type
_entity_poly.pdbx_seq_one_letter_code
_entity_poly.pdbx_strand_id
1 'polypeptide(L)'
;MSGLFNSYEEDFNDTVRGLREGCSKLQADVEAQSAHERDPTRVYYPPPATGPLSRAQQLQVVQQSLSHAKDLVTSMTYEMTDVEPSHRAATKEKVEAFRRTCNSLDHEVTQLRQSCSAADRADLLRFGSSTAAGGTSDSFMMEADADTQAHRLLALQTTEKLQGGTNTLRKAEAYLAQTNSIGHESLGTLRRQTEQIAHVHETTHDVDAEISRARVLINQMQRTAIRHKVWLIGIIFLLVSLVVLLLYLRR
;
A
#
# COMPACT_ATOMS: atom_id res chain seq x y z
N MET A 1 -6.29 11.12 -28.45
CA MET A 1 -5.97 10.66 -27.08
C MET A 1 -6.16 9.15 -27.05
N SER A 2 -5.17 8.38 -26.61
CA SER A 2 -5.27 6.90 -26.52
C SER A 2 -6.33 6.51 -25.48
N GLY A 3 -7.19 5.52 -25.77
CA GLY A 3 -8.24 5.08 -24.85
C GLY A 3 -7.71 4.56 -23.51
N LEU A 4 -6.47 4.06 -23.49
CA LEU A 4 -5.79 3.58 -22.28
C LEU A 4 -5.47 4.73 -21.30
N PHE A 5 -5.07 5.90 -21.82
CA PHE A 5 -4.79 7.07 -20.98
C PHE A 5 -6.04 7.55 -20.25
N ASN A 6 -7.19 7.54 -20.91
CA ASN A 6 -8.46 7.93 -20.30
C ASN A 6 -8.89 6.95 -19.19
N SER A 7 -8.66 5.65 -19.38
CA SER A 7 -8.90 4.64 -18.33
C SER A 7 -8.06 4.91 -17.09
N TYR A 8 -6.76 5.20 -17.27
CA TYR A 8 -5.88 5.53 -16.15
C TYR A 8 -6.25 6.87 -15.49
N GLU A 9 -6.79 7.83 -16.23
CA GLU A 9 -7.29 9.09 -15.69
C GLU A 9 -8.55 8.85 -14.82
N GLU A 10 -9.46 7.99 -15.25
CA GLU A 10 -10.66 7.61 -14.49
C GLU A 10 -10.29 6.85 -13.21
N ASP A 11 -9.46 5.82 -13.32
CA ASP A 11 -8.96 5.05 -12.17
C ASP A 11 -8.23 5.95 -11.16
N PHE A 12 -7.50 6.96 -11.63
CA PHE A 12 -6.79 7.90 -10.77
C PHE A 12 -7.77 8.77 -9.98
N ASN A 13 -8.79 9.28 -10.65
CA ASN A 13 -9.79 10.11 -10.01
C ASN A 13 -10.61 9.31 -8.97
N ASP A 14 -10.92 8.05 -9.26
CA ASP A 14 -11.65 7.18 -8.34
C ASP A 14 -10.80 6.79 -7.12
N THR A 15 -9.52 6.45 -7.33
CA THR A 15 -8.59 6.17 -6.22
C THR A 15 -8.36 7.41 -5.34
N VAL A 16 -8.22 8.60 -5.93
CA VAL A 16 -8.11 9.86 -5.18
C VAL A 16 -9.38 10.18 -4.40
N ARG A 17 -10.57 9.91 -4.97
CA ARG A 17 -11.85 10.10 -4.27
C ARG A 17 -11.95 9.17 -3.06
N GLY A 18 -11.66 7.88 -3.25
CA GLY A 18 -11.65 6.91 -2.16
C GLY A 18 -10.62 7.26 -1.06
N LEU A 19 -9.44 7.74 -1.45
CA LEU A 19 -8.42 8.19 -0.52
C LEU A 19 -8.90 9.38 0.32
N ARG A 20 -9.51 10.40 -0.30
CA ARG A 20 -10.08 11.55 0.42
C ARG A 20 -11.21 11.16 1.35
N GLU A 21 -12.10 10.26 0.92
CA GLU A 21 -13.16 9.74 1.79
C GLU A 21 -12.57 8.99 2.99
N GLY A 22 -11.57 8.15 2.77
CA GLY A 22 -10.82 7.47 3.84
C GLY A 22 -10.19 8.47 4.81
N CYS A 23 -9.44 9.45 4.31
CA CYS A 23 -8.85 10.51 5.11
C CYS A 23 -9.89 11.28 5.92
N SER A 24 -11.06 11.60 5.33
CA SER A 24 -12.13 12.33 6.03
C SER A 24 -12.73 11.52 7.19
N LYS A 25 -12.88 10.20 7.03
CA LYS A 25 -13.36 9.31 8.09
C LYS A 25 -12.36 9.25 9.25
N LEU A 26 -11.08 9.05 8.94
CA LEU A 26 -10.02 9.07 9.96
C LEU A 26 -9.93 10.43 10.66
N GLN A 27 -10.08 11.52 9.91
CA GLN A 27 -10.05 12.87 10.49
C GLN A 27 -11.26 13.12 11.39
N ALA A 28 -12.45 12.66 11.01
CA ALA A 28 -13.64 12.71 11.85
C ALA A 28 -13.49 11.87 13.13
N ASP A 29 -12.87 10.70 13.04
CA ASP A 29 -12.58 9.84 14.21
C ASP A 29 -11.58 10.52 15.17
N VAL A 30 -10.57 11.21 14.65
CA VAL A 30 -9.60 11.99 15.44
C VAL A 30 -10.28 13.22 16.06
N GLU A 31 -11.14 13.90 15.31
CA GLU A 31 -11.88 15.06 15.82
C GLU A 31 -12.87 14.66 16.91
N ALA A 32 -13.60 13.56 16.73
CA ALA A 32 -14.52 13.00 17.73
C ALA A 32 -13.80 12.67 19.05
N GLN A 33 -12.59 12.14 18.97
CA GLN A 33 -11.75 11.92 20.15
C GLN A 33 -11.33 13.24 20.80
N SER A 34 -10.82 14.20 20.05
CA SER A 34 -10.41 15.51 20.58
C SER A 34 -11.60 16.29 21.19
N ALA A 35 -12.81 16.09 20.66
CA ALA A 35 -14.03 16.68 21.19
C ALA A 35 -14.42 16.04 22.54
N HIS A 36 -14.26 14.72 22.70
CA HIS A 36 -14.42 14.09 24.00
C HIS A 36 -13.32 14.51 24.99
N GLU A 37 -12.08 14.76 24.53
CA GLU A 37 -11.04 15.30 25.41
C GLU A 37 -11.40 16.68 25.97
N ARG A 38 -12.12 17.51 25.22
CA ARG A 38 -12.55 18.86 25.66
C ARG A 38 -13.84 18.83 26.48
N ASP A 39 -14.77 17.93 26.18
CA ASP A 39 -16.05 17.82 26.87
C ASP A 39 -16.35 16.34 27.23
N PRO A 40 -16.19 15.95 28.50
CA PRO A 40 -16.36 14.55 28.94
C PRO A 40 -17.82 14.07 28.92
N THR A 41 -18.79 14.93 28.61
CA THR A 41 -20.21 14.55 28.50
C THR A 41 -20.59 13.93 27.15
N ARG A 42 -19.73 14.05 26.13
CA ARG A 42 -20.00 13.59 24.77
C ARG A 42 -19.58 12.12 24.61
N VAL A 43 -20.52 11.21 24.38
CA VAL A 43 -20.21 9.77 24.24
C VAL A 43 -19.32 9.52 23.03
N TYR A 44 -18.09 9.05 23.27
CA TYR A 44 -17.14 8.59 22.24
C TYR A 44 -16.80 7.13 22.53
N TYR A 45 -16.96 6.29 21.52
CA TYR A 45 -16.54 4.90 21.59
C TYR A 45 -15.21 4.77 20.86
N PRO A 46 -14.11 4.37 21.55
CA PRO A 46 -12.83 4.20 20.90
C PRO A 46 -12.93 3.09 19.83
N PRO A 47 -12.41 3.32 18.61
CA PRO A 47 -12.36 2.27 17.61
C PRO A 47 -11.54 1.08 18.14
N PRO A 48 -11.93 -0.16 17.80
CA PRO A 48 -11.29 -1.35 18.35
C PRO A 48 -9.80 -1.39 17.94
N ALA A 49 -8.94 -1.77 18.89
CA ALA A 49 -7.49 -1.86 18.66
C ALA A 49 -7.12 -2.81 17.50
N THR A 50 -7.96 -3.82 17.25
CA THR A 50 -7.81 -4.80 16.16
C THR A 50 -9.13 -5.01 15.42
N GLY A 51 -9.08 -5.08 14.09
CA GLY A 51 -10.23 -5.34 13.22
C GLY A 51 -10.40 -4.33 12.08
N PRO A 52 -11.36 -4.55 11.15
CA PRO A 52 -11.55 -3.72 9.95
C PRO A 52 -11.94 -2.26 10.24
N LEU A 53 -12.40 -1.98 11.46
CA LEU A 53 -12.73 -0.65 11.96
C LEU A 53 -11.55 0.01 12.72
N SER A 54 -10.44 -0.70 12.92
CA SER A 54 -9.25 -0.16 13.60
C SER A 54 -8.63 0.96 12.77
N ARG A 55 -8.29 2.07 13.42
CA ARG A 55 -7.59 3.21 12.81
C ARG A 55 -6.31 2.79 12.12
N ALA A 56 -5.55 1.87 12.71
CA ALA A 56 -4.32 1.34 12.11
C ALA A 56 -4.57 0.63 10.77
N GLN A 57 -5.64 -0.18 10.70
CA GLN A 57 -5.99 -0.87 9.47
C GLN A 57 -6.56 0.09 8.41
N GLN A 58 -7.42 1.04 8.80
CA GLN A 58 -7.93 2.04 7.87
C GLN A 58 -6.80 2.92 7.32
N LEU A 59 -5.82 3.27 8.15
CA LEU A 59 -4.62 4.00 7.74
C LEU A 59 -3.77 3.18 6.77
N GLN A 60 -3.62 1.87 6.99
CA GLN A 60 -2.92 0.99 6.07
C GLN A 60 -3.62 0.92 4.70
N VAL A 61 -4.95 0.86 4.67
CA VAL A 61 -5.74 0.91 3.43
C VAL A 61 -5.52 2.24 2.70
N VAL A 62 -5.56 3.37 3.41
CA VAL A 62 -5.28 4.69 2.84
C VAL A 62 -3.86 4.74 2.27
N GLN A 63 -2.86 4.20 2.96
CA GLN A 63 -1.48 4.13 2.47
C GLN A 63 -1.33 3.27 1.21
N GLN A 64 -2.02 2.13 1.15
CA GLN A 64 -2.02 1.27 -0.04
C GLN A 64 -2.73 1.95 -1.23
N SER A 65 -3.81 2.69 -0.98
CA SER A 65 -4.47 3.48 -2.03
C SER A 65 -3.58 4.61 -2.55
N LEU A 66 -2.76 5.22 -1.68
CA LEU A 66 -1.79 6.25 -2.06
C LEU A 66 -0.65 5.68 -2.90
N SER A 67 -0.13 4.49 -2.56
CA SER A 67 0.88 3.84 -3.39
C SER A 67 0.32 3.49 -4.77
N HIS A 68 -0.91 2.96 -4.82
CA HIS A 68 -1.58 2.67 -6.08
C HIS A 68 -1.77 3.91 -6.95
N ALA A 69 -2.17 5.04 -6.38
CA ALA A 69 -2.28 6.32 -7.11
C ALA A 69 -0.92 6.81 -7.65
N LYS A 70 0.19 6.58 -6.93
CA LYS A 70 1.55 6.90 -7.41
C LYS A 70 1.99 6.00 -8.55
N ASP A 71 1.68 4.70 -8.48
CA ASP A 71 1.97 3.74 -9.55
C ASP A 71 1.21 4.13 -10.83
N LEU A 72 -0.05 4.54 -10.68
CA LEU A 72 -0.88 4.98 -11.80
C LEU A 72 -0.36 6.26 -12.48
N VAL A 73 0.13 7.23 -11.72
CA VAL A 73 0.84 8.42 -12.27
C VAL A 73 2.11 8.01 -13.02
N THR A 74 2.81 6.99 -12.53
CA THR A 74 4.00 6.46 -13.18
C THR A 74 3.63 5.79 -14.52
N SER A 75 2.59 4.97 -14.54
CA SER A 75 2.03 4.37 -15.77
C SER A 75 1.57 5.43 -16.77
N MET A 76 0.86 6.47 -16.32
CA MET A 76 0.48 7.61 -17.18
C MET A 76 1.70 8.34 -17.77
N THR A 77 2.80 8.43 -17.02
CA THR A 77 4.05 9.06 -17.50
C THR A 77 4.72 8.22 -18.60
N TYR A 78 4.66 6.89 -18.49
CA TYR A 78 5.14 5.99 -19.54
C TYR A 78 4.30 6.11 -20.81
N GLU A 79 2.96 6.04 -20.68
CA GLU A 79 2.03 6.18 -21.80
C GLU A 79 2.16 7.54 -22.51
N MET A 80 2.43 8.62 -21.77
CA MET A 80 2.66 9.96 -22.34
C MET A 80 3.85 9.99 -23.32
N THR A 81 4.82 9.08 -23.17
CA THR A 81 5.99 9.02 -24.05
C THR A 81 5.63 8.51 -25.45
N ASP A 82 4.58 7.70 -25.55
CA ASP A 82 4.08 7.07 -26.79
C ASP A 82 3.00 7.92 -27.51
N VAL A 83 2.58 9.04 -26.90
CA VAL A 83 1.58 9.96 -27.47
C VAL A 83 2.16 10.87 -28.55
N GLU A 84 1.37 11.10 -29.60
CA GLU A 84 1.67 12.01 -30.72
C GLU A 84 2.07 13.42 -30.25
N PRO A 85 3.08 14.07 -30.87
CA PRO A 85 3.63 15.35 -30.41
C PRO A 85 2.61 16.50 -30.34
N SER A 86 1.49 16.42 -31.07
CA SER A 86 0.40 17.40 -31.07
C SER A 86 -0.35 17.48 -29.74
N HIS A 87 -0.52 16.37 -29.03
CA HIS A 87 -1.26 16.31 -27.75
C HIS A 87 -0.36 16.16 -26.53
N ARG A 88 0.92 15.86 -26.74
CA ARG A 88 1.89 15.56 -25.69
C ARG A 88 2.07 16.69 -24.67
N ALA A 89 2.00 17.95 -25.09
CA ALA A 89 2.12 19.09 -24.18
C ALA A 89 0.95 19.18 -23.18
N ALA A 90 -0.29 19.01 -23.66
CA ALA A 90 -1.48 19.04 -22.82
C ALA A 90 -1.54 17.82 -21.86
N THR A 91 -1.17 16.63 -22.34
CA THR A 91 -1.07 15.43 -21.51
C THR A 91 0.00 15.58 -20.42
N LYS A 92 1.13 16.20 -20.74
CA LYS A 92 2.21 16.47 -19.77
C LYS A 92 1.77 17.40 -18.65
N GLU A 93 1.06 18.47 -18.98
CA GLU A 93 0.52 19.39 -17.97
C GLU A 93 -0.44 18.67 -17.01
N LYS A 94 -1.32 17.80 -17.52
CA LYS A 94 -2.21 16.97 -16.71
C LYS A 94 -1.44 16.03 -15.77
N VAL A 95 -0.45 15.31 -16.28
CA VAL A 95 0.37 14.37 -15.46
C VAL A 95 1.11 15.12 -14.35
N GLU A 96 1.64 16.31 -14.63
CA GLU A 96 2.25 17.17 -13.61
C GLU A 96 1.24 17.64 -12.56
N ALA A 97 -0.01 17.95 -12.96
CA ALA A 97 -1.08 18.28 -12.02
C ALA A 97 -1.46 17.09 -11.11
N PHE A 98 -1.54 15.88 -11.66
CA PHE A 98 -1.76 14.66 -10.87
C PHE A 98 -0.59 14.38 -9.92
N ARG A 99 0.65 14.57 -10.37
CA ARG A 99 1.85 14.45 -9.52
C ARG A 99 1.82 15.44 -8.35
N ARG A 100 1.45 16.70 -8.58
CA ARG A 100 1.27 17.69 -7.51
C ARG A 100 0.18 17.28 -6.53
N THR A 101 -0.93 16.75 -7.03
CA THR A 101 -2.04 16.25 -6.21
C THR A 101 -1.59 15.08 -5.33
N CYS A 102 -0.85 14.11 -5.88
CA CYS A 102 -0.26 13.01 -5.11
C CYS A 102 0.69 13.49 -4.02
N ASN A 103 1.52 14.50 -4.30
CA ASN A 103 2.42 15.05 -3.29
C ASN A 103 1.66 15.78 -2.16
N SER A 104 0.58 16.51 -2.48
CA SER A 104 -0.29 17.11 -1.46
C SER A 104 -0.93 16.04 -0.58
N LEU A 105 -1.50 15.00 -1.20
CA LEU A 105 -2.13 13.89 -0.50
C LEU A 105 -1.13 13.10 0.36
N ASP A 106 0.11 12.95 -0.08
CA ASP A 106 1.17 12.30 0.70
C ASP A 106 1.50 13.06 1.98
N HIS A 107 1.58 14.40 1.90
CA HIS A 107 1.76 15.24 3.07
C HIS A 107 0.55 15.16 4.02
N GLU A 108 -0.68 15.19 3.49
CA GLU A 108 -1.92 15.06 4.27
C GLU A 108 -1.99 13.71 5.00
N VAL A 109 -1.72 12.60 4.30
CA VAL A 109 -1.71 11.24 4.88
C VAL A 109 -0.63 11.10 5.95
N THR A 110 0.54 11.72 5.75
CA THR A 110 1.63 11.69 6.75
C THR A 110 1.25 12.45 8.02
N GLN A 111 0.63 13.63 7.89
CA GLN A 111 0.12 14.38 9.04
C GLN A 111 -1.00 13.62 9.75
N LEU A 112 -1.93 13.04 8.99
CA LEU A 112 -3.03 12.23 9.52
C LEU A 112 -2.52 10.99 10.25
N ARG A 113 -1.43 10.38 9.79
CA ARG A 113 -0.78 9.28 10.49
C ARG A 113 -0.23 9.68 11.84
N GLN A 114 0.37 10.87 11.94
CA GLN A 114 0.86 11.39 13.21
C GLN A 114 -0.30 11.66 14.18
N SER A 115 -1.39 12.27 13.70
CA SER A 115 -2.56 12.54 14.52
C SER A 115 -3.26 11.25 14.98
N CYS A 116 -3.42 10.26 14.10
CA CYS A 116 -3.96 8.94 14.47
C CYS A 116 -3.08 8.21 15.50
N SER A 117 -1.76 8.28 15.37
CA SER A 117 -0.84 7.67 16.36
C SER A 117 -0.88 8.37 17.73
N ALA A 118 -1.10 9.68 17.76
CA ALA A 118 -1.29 10.42 19.01
C ALA A 118 -2.65 10.08 19.65
N ALA A 119 -3.70 10.05 18.83
CA ALA A 119 -5.04 9.61 19.16
C ALA A 119 -5.07 8.18 19.77
N ASP A 120 -4.47 7.20 19.10
CA ASP A 120 -4.42 5.82 19.61
C ASP A 120 -3.66 5.74 20.94
N ARG A 121 -2.59 6.53 21.11
CA ARG A 121 -1.88 6.60 22.40
C ARG A 121 -2.76 7.17 23.51
N ALA A 122 -3.50 8.24 23.26
CA ALA A 122 -4.41 8.83 24.23
C ALA A 122 -5.57 7.87 24.60
N ASP A 123 -6.12 7.16 23.60
CA ASP A 123 -7.16 6.16 23.83
C ASP A 123 -6.64 4.96 24.64
N LEU A 124 -5.42 4.48 24.36
CA LEU A 124 -4.79 3.42 25.15
C LEU A 124 -4.48 3.85 26.59
N LEU A 125 -4.06 5.10 26.82
CA LEU A 125 -3.81 5.60 28.18
C LEU A 125 -5.12 5.74 28.97
N ARG A 126 -6.21 6.13 28.31
CA ARG A 126 -7.51 6.38 28.96
C ARG A 126 -8.33 5.12 29.18
N PHE A 127 -8.44 4.27 28.16
CA PHE A 127 -9.25 3.06 28.17
C PHE A 127 -8.43 1.79 28.43
N GLY A 128 -7.12 1.78 28.16
CA GLY A 128 -6.24 0.65 28.47
C GLY A 128 -5.98 0.44 29.96
N SER A 129 -6.24 1.44 30.82
CA SER A 129 -6.30 1.23 32.27
C SER A 129 -7.60 0.54 32.72
N SER A 130 -8.67 0.63 31.93
CA SER A 130 -9.99 0.09 32.29
C SER A 130 -10.16 -1.41 32.02
N THR A 131 -9.27 -2.04 31.26
CA THR A 131 -9.23 -3.52 31.12
C THR A 131 -8.33 -4.19 32.18
N ALA A 132 -7.57 -3.40 32.95
CA ALA A 132 -6.81 -3.87 34.12
C ALA A 132 -7.42 -3.40 35.46
N ALA A 133 -8.30 -2.41 35.45
CA ALA A 133 -8.98 -1.87 36.63
C ALA A 133 -10.49 -1.75 36.39
N GLY A 134 -11.15 -2.91 36.21
CA GLY A 134 -12.58 -3.01 36.41
C GLY A 134 -12.92 -2.87 37.89
N GLY A 135 -13.22 -1.64 38.32
CA GLY A 135 -13.97 -1.37 39.54
C GLY A 135 -13.36 -0.32 40.46
N THR A 136 -13.61 0.97 40.20
CA THR A 136 -13.72 1.93 41.30
C THR A 136 -15.02 2.72 41.15
N SER A 137 -15.75 2.78 42.26
CA SER A 137 -16.72 3.81 42.69
C SER A 137 -18.17 3.31 42.85
N ASP A 138 -18.50 2.86 44.06
CA ASP A 138 -19.57 3.43 44.90
C ASP A 138 -19.41 2.89 46.34
N SER A 139 -18.88 3.68 47.29
CA SER A 139 -19.62 4.50 48.26
C SER A 139 -20.29 3.72 49.41
N PHE A 140 -19.83 4.03 50.64
CA PHE A 140 -20.58 4.03 51.90
C PHE A 140 -21.06 2.67 52.46
N MET A 141 -20.48 2.23 53.59
CA MET A 141 -21.18 1.90 54.85
C MET A 141 -20.33 1.01 55.78
N MET A 142 -20.01 1.58 56.94
CA MET A 142 -20.20 0.95 58.26
C MET A 142 -19.19 -0.10 58.73
N GLU A 143 -18.09 0.44 59.24
CA GLU A 143 -17.46 0.12 60.53
C GLU A 143 -18.32 -0.70 61.51
N ALA A 144 -18.24 -2.03 61.43
CA ALA A 144 -18.37 -2.96 62.56
C ALA A 144 -18.05 -4.37 62.06
N ASP A 145 -17.10 -5.06 62.71
CA ASP A 145 -16.71 -6.47 62.47
C ASP A 145 -15.57 -6.73 61.44
N ALA A 146 -14.55 -5.86 61.45
CA ALA A 146 -13.52 -5.75 60.42
C ALA A 146 -12.53 -6.93 60.30
N ASP A 147 -12.05 -7.54 61.38
CA ASP A 147 -10.91 -8.48 61.29
C ASP A 147 -11.31 -9.86 60.75
N THR A 148 -12.47 -10.39 61.15
CA THR A 148 -12.90 -11.75 60.78
C THR A 148 -13.46 -11.82 59.35
N GLN A 149 -14.11 -10.75 58.88
CA GLN A 149 -14.59 -10.65 57.50
C GLN A 149 -13.45 -10.32 56.52
N ALA A 150 -12.48 -9.48 56.92
CA ALA A 150 -11.32 -9.17 56.09
C ALA A 150 -10.53 -10.43 55.73
N HIS A 151 -10.24 -11.31 56.70
CA HIS A 151 -9.53 -12.57 56.41
C HIS A 151 -10.28 -13.50 55.45
N ARG A 152 -11.62 -13.54 55.51
CA ARG A 152 -12.43 -14.38 54.62
C ARG A 152 -12.55 -13.79 53.22
N LEU A 153 -12.70 -12.48 53.11
CA LEU A 153 -12.72 -11.76 51.84
C LEU A 153 -11.36 -11.81 51.15
N LEU A 154 -10.25 -11.71 51.90
CA LEU A 154 -8.89 -11.83 51.38
C LEU A 154 -8.61 -13.27 50.90
N ALA A 155 -9.11 -14.30 51.60
CA ALA A 155 -9.02 -15.69 51.14
C ALA A 155 -9.85 -15.97 49.85
N LEU A 156 -11.04 -15.37 49.74
CA LEU A 156 -11.85 -15.46 48.52
C LEU A 156 -11.21 -14.70 47.36
N GLN A 157 -10.70 -13.48 47.59
CA GLN A 157 -9.98 -12.70 46.59
C GLN A 157 -8.68 -13.38 46.13
N THR A 158 -7.96 -14.06 47.02
CA THR A 158 -6.76 -14.83 46.63
C THR A 158 -7.12 -16.07 45.81
N THR A 159 -8.24 -16.72 46.12
CA THR A 159 -8.77 -17.86 45.33
C THR A 159 -9.30 -17.42 43.97
N GLU A 160 -10.00 -16.29 43.88
CA GLU A 160 -10.45 -15.71 42.61
C GLU A 160 -9.27 -15.29 41.73
N LYS A 161 -8.22 -14.70 42.32
CA LYS A 161 -6.97 -14.41 41.62
C LYS A 161 -6.27 -15.68 41.14
N LEU A 162 -6.31 -16.77 41.94
CA LEU A 162 -5.76 -18.07 41.54
C LEU A 162 -6.56 -18.70 40.39
N GLN A 163 -7.89 -18.65 40.46
CA GLN A 163 -8.76 -19.12 39.37
C GLN A 163 -8.58 -18.29 38.10
N GLY A 164 -8.43 -16.97 38.22
CA GLY A 164 -8.07 -16.09 37.11
C GLY A 164 -6.71 -16.47 36.51
N GLY A 165 -5.70 -16.67 37.36
CA GLY A 165 -4.35 -17.08 36.97
C GLY A 165 -4.29 -18.45 36.28
N THR A 166 -5.10 -19.42 36.72
CA THR A 166 -5.17 -20.74 36.07
C THR A 166 -5.89 -20.69 34.73
N ASN A 167 -6.90 -19.82 34.58
CA ASN A 167 -7.58 -19.61 33.30
C ASN A 167 -6.68 -18.87 32.29
N THR A 168 -5.91 -17.88 32.73
CA THR A 168 -4.90 -17.23 31.88
C THR A 168 -3.79 -18.18 31.48
N LEU A 169 -3.32 -19.06 32.38
CA LEU A 169 -2.34 -20.09 32.04
C LEU A 169 -2.86 -21.07 30.98
N ARG A 170 -4.10 -21.55 31.12
CA ARG A 170 -4.74 -22.43 30.12
C ARG A 170 -4.89 -21.75 28.77
N LYS A 171 -5.24 -20.46 28.75
CA LYS A 171 -5.31 -19.68 27.51
C LYS A 171 -3.92 -19.53 26.89
N ALA A 172 -2.89 -19.25 27.68
CA ALA A 172 -1.51 -19.15 27.21
C ALA A 172 -1.03 -20.49 26.62
N GLU A 173 -1.35 -21.63 27.25
CA GLU A 173 -1.04 -22.96 26.74
C GLU A 173 -1.73 -23.24 25.38
N ALA A 174 -3.02 -22.89 25.25
CA ALA A 174 -3.75 -23.01 23.99
C ALA A 174 -3.14 -22.13 22.88
N TYR A 175 -2.77 -20.89 23.20
CA TYR A 175 -2.10 -19.99 22.26
C TYR A 175 -0.70 -20.47 21.87
N LEU A 176 0.06 -21.05 22.80
CA LEU A 176 1.36 -21.64 22.50
C LEU A 176 1.23 -22.88 21.61
N ALA A 177 0.24 -23.74 21.85
CA ALA A 177 -0.05 -24.89 20.99
C ALA A 177 -0.44 -24.45 19.56
N GLN A 178 -1.29 -23.43 19.45
CA GLN A 178 -1.66 -22.84 18.16
C GLN A 178 -0.47 -22.16 17.46
N THR A 179 0.41 -21.50 18.22
CA THR A 179 1.62 -20.87 17.70
C THR A 179 2.62 -21.93 17.23
N ASN A 180 2.73 -23.06 17.94
CA ASN A 180 3.60 -24.16 17.55
C ASN A 180 3.11 -24.81 16.24
N SER A 181 1.79 -25.00 16.06
CA SER A 181 1.26 -25.50 14.78
C SER A 181 1.50 -24.53 13.62
N ILE A 182 1.32 -23.22 13.84
CA ILE A 182 1.57 -22.18 12.82
C ILE A 182 3.06 -22.06 12.52
N GLY A 183 3.92 -22.20 13.54
CA GLY A 183 5.37 -22.20 13.40
C GLY A 183 5.86 -23.37 12.55
N HIS A 184 5.28 -24.56 12.74
CA HIS A 184 5.62 -25.75 11.95
C HIS A 184 5.20 -25.60 10.48
N GLU A 185 4.05 -24.98 10.20
CA GLU A 185 3.60 -24.68 8.83
C GLU A 185 4.44 -23.57 8.16
N SER A 186 4.84 -22.56 8.94
CA SER A 186 5.70 -21.47 8.47
C SER A 186 7.11 -21.95 8.11
N LEU A 187 7.70 -22.86 8.89
CA LEU A 187 9.00 -23.47 8.56
C LEU A 187 8.93 -24.31 7.27
N GLY A 188 7.81 -25.00 7.03
CA GLY A 188 7.57 -25.70 5.76
C GLY A 188 7.46 -24.74 4.56
N THR A 189 6.79 -23.61 4.76
CA THR A 189 6.58 -22.60 3.71
C THR A 189 7.86 -21.84 3.38
N LEU A 190 8.66 -21.47 4.38
CA LEU A 190 9.98 -20.87 4.19
C LEU A 190 10.92 -21.80 3.43
N ARG A 191 10.89 -23.11 3.70
CA ARG A 191 11.66 -24.10 2.93
C ARG A 191 11.24 -24.15 1.47
N ARG A 192 9.93 -24.12 1.19
CA ARG A 192 9.38 -24.02 -0.18
C ARG A 192 9.74 -22.70 -0.86
N GLN A 193 9.76 -21.60 -0.13
CA GLN A 193 10.16 -20.29 -0.64
C GLN A 193 11.65 -20.25 -0.97
N THR A 194 12.52 -20.87 -0.17
CA THR A 194 13.95 -21.00 -0.49
C THR A 194 14.17 -21.83 -1.76
N GLU A 195 13.38 -22.88 -1.95
CA GLU A 195 13.42 -23.72 -3.16
C GLU A 195 12.90 -22.95 -4.40
N GLN A 196 11.86 -22.11 -4.25
CA GLN A 196 11.41 -21.19 -5.30
C GLN A 196 12.45 -20.11 -5.62
N ILE A 197 13.14 -19.54 -4.62
CA ILE A 197 14.20 -18.56 -4.85
C ILE A 197 15.38 -19.20 -5.61
N ALA A 198 15.75 -20.44 -5.26
CA ALA A 198 16.75 -21.19 -6.02
C ALA A 198 16.32 -21.41 -7.49
N HIS A 199 15.04 -21.72 -7.71
CA HIS A 199 14.50 -21.95 -9.06
C HIS A 199 14.37 -20.65 -9.90
N VAL A 200 14.09 -19.51 -9.26
CA VAL A 200 14.09 -18.18 -9.90
C VAL A 200 15.51 -17.78 -10.34
N HIS A 201 16.53 -18.21 -9.61
CA HIS A 201 17.92 -17.95 -9.98
C HIS A 201 18.37 -18.77 -11.22
N GLU A 202 17.88 -20.00 -11.38
CA GLU A 202 18.14 -20.84 -12.56
C GLU A 202 17.42 -20.28 -13.81
N THR A 203 16.16 -19.83 -13.66
CA THR A 203 15.36 -19.29 -14.77
C THR A 203 15.78 -17.89 -15.22
N THR A 204 16.50 -17.14 -14.39
CA THR A 204 17.09 -15.85 -14.81
C THR A 204 18.27 -16.05 -15.78
N HIS A 205 18.96 -17.21 -15.74
CA HIS A 205 20.03 -17.50 -16.71
C HIS A 205 19.51 -17.85 -18.11
N ASP A 206 18.29 -18.38 -18.22
CA ASP A 206 17.64 -18.69 -19.50
C ASP A 206 17.00 -17.46 -20.17
N VAL A 207 16.64 -16.42 -19.41
CA VAL A 207 16.12 -15.16 -19.99
C VAL A 207 17.20 -14.38 -20.74
N ASP A 208 18.47 -14.47 -20.33
CA ASP A 208 19.59 -13.91 -21.10
C ASP A 208 19.79 -14.64 -22.45
N ALA A 209 19.49 -15.94 -22.51
CA ALA A 209 19.54 -16.70 -23.76
C ALA A 209 18.42 -16.26 -24.73
N GLU A 210 17.22 -15.94 -24.25
CA GLU A 210 16.13 -15.43 -25.10
C GLU A 210 16.35 -13.96 -25.54
N ILE A 211 16.91 -13.12 -24.67
CA ILE A 211 17.32 -11.75 -25.02
C ILE A 211 18.43 -11.75 -26.08
N SER A 212 19.36 -12.71 -26.00
CA SER A 212 20.41 -12.87 -27.02
C SER A 212 19.83 -13.23 -28.41
N ARG A 213 18.78 -14.08 -28.46
CA ARG A 213 18.11 -14.45 -29.71
C ARG A 213 17.31 -13.28 -30.30
N ALA A 214 16.65 -12.49 -29.46
CA ALA A 214 15.95 -11.28 -29.90
C ALA A 214 16.92 -10.25 -30.52
N ARG A 215 18.12 -10.07 -29.94
CA ARG A 215 19.16 -9.18 -30.50
C ARG A 215 19.70 -9.67 -31.86
N VAL A 216 19.87 -10.97 -32.04
CA VAL A 216 20.33 -11.55 -33.32
C VAL A 216 19.30 -11.30 -34.44
N LEU A 217 18.01 -11.48 -34.14
CA LEU A 217 16.94 -11.28 -35.11
C LEU A 217 16.81 -9.81 -35.54
N ILE A 218 16.89 -8.87 -34.58
CA ILE A 218 16.86 -7.43 -34.85
C ILE A 218 18.07 -7.01 -35.71
N ASN A 219 19.27 -7.50 -35.42
CA ASN A 219 20.46 -7.22 -36.23
C ASN A 219 20.35 -7.77 -37.66
N GLN A 220 19.71 -8.93 -37.82
CA GLN A 220 19.48 -9.53 -39.14
C GLN A 220 18.47 -8.72 -39.98
N MET A 221 17.42 -8.19 -39.34
CA MET A 221 16.48 -7.26 -39.97
C MET A 221 17.14 -5.92 -40.34
N GLN A 222 17.96 -5.35 -39.45
CA GLN A 222 18.67 -4.09 -39.70
C GLN A 222 19.61 -4.19 -40.91
N ARG A 223 20.35 -5.30 -41.04
CA ARG A 223 21.27 -5.50 -42.17
C ARG A 223 20.53 -5.65 -43.50
N THR A 224 19.35 -6.27 -43.49
CA THR A 224 18.52 -6.42 -44.68
C THR A 224 17.90 -5.08 -45.10
N ALA A 225 17.47 -4.26 -44.14
CA ALA A 225 16.96 -2.90 -44.41
C ALA A 225 18.01 -1.98 -45.05
N ILE A 226 19.28 -2.05 -44.61
CA ILE A 226 20.38 -1.25 -45.20
C ILE A 226 20.61 -1.65 -46.66
N ARG A 227 20.59 -2.94 -46.99
CA ARG A 227 20.74 -3.41 -48.39
C ARG A 227 19.63 -2.87 -49.29
N HIS A 228 18.38 -2.94 -48.84
CA HIS A 228 17.26 -2.37 -49.60
C HIS A 228 17.40 -0.86 -49.81
N LYS A 229 17.84 -0.12 -48.78
CA LYS A 229 18.13 1.32 -48.91
C LYS A 229 19.22 1.62 -49.94
N VAL A 230 20.32 0.86 -49.96
CA VAL A 230 21.42 1.04 -50.93
C VAL A 230 20.97 0.75 -52.37
N TRP A 231 20.22 -0.33 -52.59
CA TRP A 231 19.66 -0.66 -53.90
C TRP A 231 18.74 0.45 -54.43
N LEU A 232 17.89 0.99 -53.57
CA LEU A 232 16.97 2.08 -53.93
C LEU A 232 17.72 3.35 -54.33
N ILE A 233 18.78 3.72 -53.60
CA ILE A 233 19.65 4.86 -53.95
C ILE A 233 20.34 4.63 -55.31
N GLY A 234 20.82 3.41 -55.57
CA GLY A 234 21.46 3.06 -56.84
C GLY A 234 20.53 3.21 -58.05
N ILE A 235 19.28 2.75 -57.94
CA ILE A 235 18.28 2.89 -59.02
C ILE A 235 17.97 4.36 -59.30
N ILE A 236 17.82 5.18 -58.26
CA ILE A 236 17.59 6.62 -58.42
C ILE A 236 18.77 7.28 -59.15
N PHE A 237 20.01 6.97 -58.75
CA PHE A 237 21.21 7.49 -59.41
C PHE A 237 21.31 7.08 -60.88
N LEU A 238 21.00 5.82 -61.20
CA LEU A 238 20.96 5.30 -62.56
C LEU A 238 19.95 6.09 -63.42
N LEU A 239 18.74 6.32 -62.88
CA LEU A 239 17.69 7.05 -63.57
C LEU A 239 18.11 8.49 -63.89
N VAL A 240 18.67 9.19 -62.91
CA VAL A 240 19.17 10.56 -63.07
C VAL A 240 20.31 10.60 -64.10
N SER A 241 21.26 9.67 -64.01
CA SER A 241 22.40 9.57 -64.94
C SER A 241 21.92 9.38 -66.39
N LEU A 242 20.93 8.50 -66.60
CA LEU A 242 20.36 8.25 -67.93
C LEU A 242 19.65 9.47 -68.51
N VAL A 243 18.93 10.23 -67.68
CA VAL A 243 18.31 11.51 -68.09
C VAL A 243 19.38 12.52 -68.50
N VAL A 244 20.45 12.67 -67.71
CA VAL A 244 21.57 13.57 -68.02
C VAL A 244 22.25 13.17 -69.32
N LEU A 245 22.50 11.87 -69.52
CA LEU A 245 23.14 11.34 -70.73
C LEU A 245 22.30 11.63 -71.99
N LEU A 246 20.98 11.40 -71.93
CA LEU A 246 20.09 11.72 -73.05
C LEU A 246 20.05 13.21 -73.38
N LEU A 247 20.11 14.07 -72.35
CA LEU A 247 20.15 15.52 -72.54
C LEU A 247 21.45 15.95 -73.22
N TYR A 248 22.58 15.34 -72.85
CA TYR A 248 23.87 15.60 -73.48
C TYR A 248 23.91 15.13 -74.93
N LEU A 249 23.35 13.96 -75.24
CA LEU A 249 23.39 13.37 -76.58
C LEU A 249 22.40 14.02 -77.57
N ARG A 250 21.35 14.66 -77.04
CA ARG A 250 20.36 15.42 -77.82
C ARG A 250 20.82 16.86 -78.11
N ARG A 251 21.77 17.39 -77.35
CA ARG A 251 22.32 18.74 -77.52
C ARG A 251 23.55 18.72 -78.43
#